data_AF-A0A7S0MVJ9-F1
#
_entry.id   AF-A0A7S0MVJ9-F1
#
_cell.length_a   1.000
_cell.length_b   1.000
_cell.length_c   1.000
_cell.angle_alpha   90.00
_cell.angle_beta   90.00
_cell.angle_gamma   90.00
#
_symmetry.space_group_name_H-M   'P 1'
#
loop_
_entity.id
_entity.type
_entity.pdbx_description
1 polymer ?
#
loop_
_entity_poly.entity_id
_entity_poly.type
_entity_poly.pdbx_seq_one_letter_code
_entity_poly.pdbx_strand_id
1 'polypeptide(L)'
;ATLEEATLELRHPCLHEGFNKTYSGPSTSALPHGRVHLIGAPDWAACDQLAAEVVNASAPCPPGTPPGGGPCALGALQPHPRGKFFALSGFYVVFHFFDLPEGAGVEALLGAGRAHCAKSWAQLEADTQDVKNLDRYCFRVPYVMHLLRNGLGVLDSQLHL
;
A
#
# COMPACT_ATOMS: atom_id res chain seq x y z
N ALA A 1 -6.10 -24.62 -34.38
CA ALA A 1 -6.70 -24.34 -33.06
C ALA A 1 -5.68 -23.52 -32.28
N THR A 2 -5.87 -22.21 -32.23
CA THR A 2 -5.06 -21.31 -31.41
C THR A 2 -5.40 -21.57 -29.95
N LEU A 3 -4.41 -22.04 -29.20
CA LEU A 3 -4.50 -22.16 -27.74
C LEU A 3 -4.69 -20.72 -27.21
N GLU A 4 -5.91 -20.40 -26.77
CA GLU A 4 -6.16 -19.20 -25.96
C GLU A 4 -5.28 -19.32 -24.71
N GLU A 5 -4.19 -18.56 -24.66
CA GLU A 5 -3.36 -18.44 -23.47
C GLU A 5 -4.24 -17.88 -22.34
N ALA A 6 -4.65 -18.76 -21.42
CA ALA A 6 -5.45 -18.38 -20.27
C ALA A 6 -4.67 -17.37 -19.43
N THR A 7 -5.00 -16.08 -19.58
CA THR A 7 -4.44 -15.01 -18.75
C THR A 7 -5.08 -15.15 -17.37
N LEU A 8 -4.26 -15.25 -16.32
CA LEU A 8 -4.75 -15.35 -14.94
C LEU A 8 -5.59 -14.12 -14.61
N GLU A 9 -6.86 -14.32 -14.28
CA GLU A 9 -7.75 -13.27 -13.80
C GLU A 9 -7.69 -13.19 -12.26
N LEU A 10 -7.47 -11.99 -11.74
CA LEU A 10 -7.38 -11.73 -10.31
C LEU A 10 -8.29 -10.56 -9.93
N ARG A 11 -9.26 -10.86 -9.06
CA ARG A 11 -10.09 -9.84 -8.40
C ARG A 11 -9.29 -9.25 -7.24
N HIS A 12 -9.10 -7.93 -7.25
CA HIS A 12 -8.18 -7.27 -6.31
C HIS A 12 -8.94 -6.32 -5.35
N PRO A 13 -8.79 -6.48 -4.01
CA PRO A 13 -9.57 -5.73 -3.03
C PRO A 13 -9.23 -4.24 -2.96
N CYS A 14 -8.00 -3.88 -3.36
CA CYS A 14 -7.55 -2.49 -3.38
C CYS A 14 -7.78 -1.76 -4.72
N LEU A 15 -8.48 -2.38 -5.67
CA LEU A 15 -8.79 -1.76 -6.96
C LEU A 15 -10.27 -1.36 -7.00
N HIS A 16 -10.53 -0.20 -7.59
CA HIS A 16 -11.85 0.43 -7.61
C HIS A 16 -12.87 -0.37 -8.41
N GLU A 17 -14.15 -0.23 -8.07
CA GLU A 17 -15.23 -0.83 -8.86
C GLU A 17 -15.16 -0.37 -10.32
N GLY A 18 -15.26 -1.33 -11.25
CA GLY A 18 -15.14 -1.06 -12.69
C GLY A 18 -13.69 -0.95 -13.20
N PHE A 19 -12.68 -1.06 -12.32
CA PHE A 19 -11.30 -1.20 -12.78
C PHE A 19 -11.12 -2.53 -13.53
N ASN A 20 -10.58 -2.47 -14.74
CA ASN A 20 -10.32 -3.65 -15.56
C ASN A 20 -9.14 -3.38 -16.48
N LYS A 21 -7.94 -3.87 -16.12
CA LYS A 21 -6.71 -3.69 -16.90
C LYS A 21 -5.78 -4.89 -16.74
N THR A 22 -5.05 -5.22 -17.81
CA THR A 22 -3.99 -6.24 -17.77
C THR A 22 -2.68 -5.63 -17.29
N TYR A 23 -2.07 -6.25 -16.29
CA TYR A 23 -0.76 -5.90 -15.79
C TYR A 23 0.29 -6.89 -16.31
N SER A 24 1.37 -6.36 -16.86
CA SER A 24 2.55 -7.14 -17.26
C SER A 24 3.63 -6.95 -16.21
N GLY A 25 3.97 -8.01 -15.49
CA GLY A 25 5.02 -8.00 -14.48
C GLY A 25 6.42 -8.09 -15.09
N PRO A 26 7.47 -7.81 -14.30
CA PRO A 26 8.84 -8.10 -14.71
C PRO A 26 9.02 -9.61 -14.95
N SER A 27 9.97 -10.00 -15.80
CA SER A 27 10.23 -11.40 -16.14
C SER A 27 10.60 -12.30 -14.95
N THR A 28 10.94 -11.70 -13.81
CA THR A 28 11.26 -12.38 -12.54
C THR A 28 10.04 -12.64 -11.66
N SER A 29 8.87 -12.13 -12.05
CA SER A 29 7.62 -12.37 -11.31
C SER A 29 7.18 -13.82 -11.48
N ALA A 30 6.64 -14.43 -10.43
CA ALA A 30 6.03 -15.76 -10.47
C ALA A 30 4.69 -15.78 -11.24
N LEU A 31 4.43 -14.77 -12.07
CA LEU A 31 3.20 -14.64 -12.83
C LEU A 31 3.22 -15.60 -14.04
N PRO A 32 2.17 -16.41 -14.25
CA PRO A 32 2.01 -17.18 -15.46
C PRO A 32 2.11 -16.28 -16.69
N HIS A 33 3.02 -16.60 -17.62
CA HIS A 33 3.24 -15.82 -18.85
C HIS A 33 3.58 -14.33 -18.63
N GLY A 34 4.02 -13.95 -17.42
CA GLY A 34 4.36 -12.58 -17.05
C GLY A 34 3.18 -11.59 -17.06
N ARG A 35 1.93 -12.07 -17.14
CA ARG A 35 0.73 -11.24 -17.25
C ARG A 35 -0.36 -11.68 -16.28
N VAL A 36 -1.10 -10.72 -15.76
CA VAL A 36 -2.29 -10.93 -14.94
C VAL A 36 -3.36 -9.93 -15.34
N HIS A 37 -4.59 -10.39 -15.47
CA HIS A 37 -5.75 -9.55 -15.72
C HIS A 37 -6.36 -9.13 -14.38
N LEU A 38 -6.33 -7.84 -14.07
CA LEU A 38 -6.79 -7.32 -12.78
C LEU A 38 -8.19 -6.77 -12.91
N ILE A 39 -9.09 -7.23 -12.04
CA ILE A 39 -10.47 -6.77 -11.93
C ILE A 39 -10.67 -6.14 -10.56
N GLY A 40 -11.22 -4.93 -10.54
CA GLY A 40 -11.60 -4.24 -9.33
C GLY A 40 -12.70 -4.96 -8.56
N ALA A 41 -12.44 -5.24 -7.28
CA ALA A 41 -13.40 -5.84 -6.36
C ALA A 41 -13.24 -5.17 -5.00
N PRO A 42 -13.58 -3.88 -4.87
CA PRO A 42 -13.17 -3.06 -3.74
C PRO A 42 -13.70 -3.62 -2.42
N ASP A 43 -12.78 -3.87 -1.50
CA ASP A 43 -13.04 -4.26 -0.12
C ASP A 43 -11.94 -3.64 0.75
N TRP A 44 -12.34 -2.63 1.53
CA TRP A 44 -11.38 -1.91 2.36
C TRP A 44 -10.72 -2.81 3.40
N ALA A 45 -11.48 -3.70 4.05
CA ALA A 45 -10.94 -4.54 5.11
C ALA A 45 -9.93 -5.55 4.56
N ALA A 46 -10.26 -6.17 3.43
CA ALA A 46 -9.33 -7.07 2.75
C ALA A 46 -8.11 -6.32 2.19
N CYS A 47 -8.28 -5.08 1.72
CA CYS A 47 -7.17 -4.25 1.26
C CYS A 47 -6.22 -3.84 2.39
N ASP A 48 -6.76 -3.44 3.54
CA ASP A 48 -6.00 -3.12 4.75
C ASP A 48 -5.19 -4.34 5.22
N GLN A 49 -5.84 -5.51 5.29
CA GLN A 49 -5.16 -6.76 5.63
C GLN A 49 -4.05 -7.10 4.62
N LEU A 50 -4.30 -6.98 3.32
CA LEU A 50 -3.29 -7.22 2.29
C LEU A 50 -2.07 -6.30 2.47
N ALA A 51 -2.28 -5.03 2.79
CA ALA A 51 -1.20 -4.09 3.06
C ALA A 51 -0.40 -4.47 4.32
N ALA A 52 -1.07 -4.94 5.38
CA ALA A 52 -0.42 -5.45 6.58
C ALA A 52 0.48 -6.67 6.27
N GLU A 53 -0.02 -7.60 5.47
CA GLU A 53 0.70 -8.80 5.05
C GLU A 53 1.93 -8.47 4.20
N VAL A 54 1.85 -7.46 3.32
CA VAL A 54 2.99 -6.99 2.52
C VAL A 54 4.11 -6.41 3.40
N VAL A 55 3.77 -5.70 4.47
CA VAL A 55 4.76 -5.19 5.44
C VAL A 55 5.33 -6.33 6.30
N ASN A 56 4.53 -7.35 6.57
CA ASN A 56 4.88 -8.54 7.35
C ASN A 56 5.63 -8.19 8.66
N ALA A 57 5.05 -7.32 9.48
CA ALA A 57 5.68 -6.86 10.72
C ALA A 57 5.90 -7.98 11.75
N SER A 58 5.22 -9.12 11.59
CA SER A 58 5.42 -10.33 12.39
C SER A 58 6.62 -11.18 11.95
N ALA A 59 7.31 -10.81 10.86
CA ALA A 59 8.45 -11.56 10.38
C ALA A 59 9.54 -11.66 11.49
N PRO A 60 10.05 -12.87 11.76
CA PRO A 60 11.08 -13.04 12.78
C PRO A 60 12.35 -12.30 12.38
N CYS A 61 13.06 -11.80 13.38
CA CYS A 61 14.39 -11.25 13.20
C CYS A 61 15.34 -12.30 12.60
N PRO A 62 16.36 -11.88 11.81
CA PRO A 62 17.37 -12.79 11.31
C PRO A 62 18.02 -13.61 12.43
N PRO A 63 18.36 -14.89 12.19
CA PRO A 63 19.09 -15.72 13.14
C PRO A 63 20.38 -15.04 13.60
N GLY A 64 20.66 -15.05 14.90
CA GLY A 64 21.84 -14.39 15.48
C GLY A 64 21.60 -12.96 16.00
N THR A 65 20.35 -12.48 15.98
CA THR A 65 19.98 -11.25 16.68
C THR A 65 20.06 -11.44 18.21
N PRO A 66 20.67 -10.50 18.96
CA PRO A 66 20.80 -10.63 20.41
C PRO A 66 19.43 -10.65 21.10
N PRO A 67 19.21 -11.51 22.12
CA PRO A 67 18.04 -11.40 22.99
C PRO A 67 17.98 -10.01 23.62
N GLY A 68 16.85 -9.31 23.51
CA GLY A 68 16.69 -7.94 24.01
C GLY A 68 17.19 -6.84 23.08
N GLY A 69 17.60 -7.16 21.85
CA GLY A 69 17.69 -6.18 20.76
C GLY A 69 16.32 -5.55 20.48
N GLY A 70 16.32 -4.32 19.95
CA GLY A 70 15.08 -3.59 19.60
C GLY A 70 14.16 -4.34 18.60
N PRO A 71 12.99 -3.79 18.28
CA PRO A 71 12.05 -4.42 17.35
C PRO A 71 12.70 -4.65 15.98
N CYS A 72 12.31 -5.71 15.29
CA CYS A 72 12.71 -5.89 13.91
C CYS A 72 11.82 -5.09 12.97
N ALA A 73 12.46 -4.37 12.06
CA ALA A 73 11.82 -3.62 11.00
C ALA A 73 12.18 -4.29 9.68
N LEU A 74 11.18 -4.81 8.96
CA LEU A 74 11.35 -5.41 7.64
C LEU A 74 12.48 -6.46 7.56
N GLY A 75 12.57 -7.32 8.58
CA GLY A 75 13.59 -8.38 8.63
C GLY A 75 15.00 -7.92 9.04
N ALA A 76 15.16 -6.72 9.59
CA ALA A 76 16.41 -6.25 10.16
C ALA A 76 16.23 -5.72 11.59
N LEU A 77 17.25 -5.87 12.44
CA LEU A 77 17.23 -5.33 13.80
C LEU A 77 17.20 -3.80 13.75
N GLN A 78 16.20 -3.18 14.37
CA GLN A 78 16.07 -1.74 14.43
C GLN A 78 15.97 -1.27 15.90
N PRO A 79 16.75 -0.24 16.31
CA PRO A 79 16.48 0.44 17.56
C PRO A 79 15.07 1.05 17.57
N HIS A 80 14.47 1.15 18.76
CA HIS A 80 13.22 1.90 18.91
C HIS A 80 13.39 3.34 18.40
N PRO A 81 12.55 3.82 17.47
CA PRO A 81 12.63 5.19 16.97
C PRO A 81 12.50 6.21 18.10
N ARG A 82 13.38 7.21 18.14
CA ARG A 82 13.36 8.29 19.15
C ARG A 82 13.36 9.65 18.45
N GLY A 83 12.59 10.59 19.01
CA GLY A 83 12.46 11.94 18.46
C GLY A 83 11.35 12.07 17.44
N LYS A 84 11.44 13.13 16.62
CA LYS A 84 10.48 13.49 15.57
C LYS A 84 11.02 13.11 14.19
N PHE A 85 10.15 12.61 13.33
CA PHE A 85 10.48 12.13 11.99
C PHE A 85 9.67 12.88 10.94
N PHE A 86 10.34 13.22 9.84
CA PHE A 86 9.69 13.76 8.64
C PHE A 86 9.59 12.65 7.59
N ALA A 87 8.37 12.32 7.16
CA ALA A 87 8.18 11.29 6.14
C ALA A 87 8.09 11.94 4.73
N LEU A 88 9.20 11.88 4.00
CA LEU A 88 9.36 12.54 2.71
C LEU A 88 9.07 11.61 1.52
N SER A 89 9.17 12.17 0.31
CA SER A 89 9.07 11.44 -0.96
C SER A 89 7.75 10.68 -1.11
N GLY A 90 7.77 9.35 -1.08
CA GLY A 90 6.57 8.53 -1.29
C GLY A 90 5.50 8.74 -0.21
N PHE A 91 5.90 8.98 1.04
CA PHE A 91 4.97 9.26 2.13
C PHE A 91 4.25 10.60 1.91
N TYR A 92 5.03 11.66 1.70
CA TYR A 92 4.50 13.00 1.41
C TYR A 92 3.56 13.01 0.19
N VAL A 93 3.91 12.33 -0.91
CA VAL A 93 3.07 12.26 -2.11
C VAL A 93 1.68 11.66 -1.82
N VAL A 94 1.59 10.68 -0.91
CA VAL A 94 0.30 10.10 -0.52
C VAL A 94 -0.52 11.08 0.29
N PHE A 95 0.06 11.76 1.28
CA PHE A 95 -0.64 12.79 2.06
C PHE A 95 -1.10 13.97 1.19
N HIS A 96 -0.21 14.45 0.33
CA HIS A 96 -0.50 15.54 -0.60
C HIS A 96 -1.58 15.18 -1.62
N PHE A 97 -1.64 13.93 -2.09
CA PHE A 97 -2.70 13.50 -3.02
C PHE A 97 -4.10 13.67 -2.43
N PHE A 98 -4.25 13.48 -1.12
CA PHE A 98 -5.53 13.65 -0.42
C PHE A 98 -5.77 15.08 0.10
N ASP A 99 -4.90 16.04 -0.26
CA ASP A 99 -4.96 17.44 0.18
C ASP A 99 -5.08 17.57 1.71
N LEU A 100 -4.35 16.69 2.42
CA LEU A 100 -4.34 16.71 3.88
C LEU A 100 -3.46 17.86 4.38
N PRO A 101 -3.90 18.62 5.40
CA PRO A 101 -3.11 19.72 5.95
C PRO A 101 -1.82 19.22 6.59
N GLU A 102 -0.82 20.10 6.67
CA GLU A 102 0.42 19.82 7.42
C GLU A 102 0.09 19.39 8.86
N GLY A 103 0.76 18.32 9.31
CA GLY A 103 0.50 17.74 10.63
C GLY A 103 -0.77 16.89 10.73
N ALA A 104 -1.47 16.63 9.62
CA ALA A 104 -2.53 15.62 9.60
C ALA A 104 -1.97 14.25 10.04
N GLY A 105 -2.67 13.63 10.99
CA GLY A 105 -2.30 12.31 11.49
C GLY A 105 -2.65 11.18 10.53
N VAL A 106 -2.13 9.99 10.82
CA VAL A 106 -2.36 8.77 10.03
C VAL A 106 -3.85 8.41 9.93
N GLU A 107 -4.64 8.70 10.96
CA GLU A 107 -6.11 8.46 10.95
C GLU A 107 -6.85 9.31 9.92
N ALA A 108 -6.42 10.57 9.69
CA ALA A 108 -7.01 11.41 8.65
C ALA A 108 -6.73 10.83 7.26
N LEU A 109 -5.52 10.31 7.05
CA LEU A 109 -5.15 9.59 5.83
C LEU A 109 -5.98 8.33 5.63
N LEU A 110 -6.19 7.51 6.68
CA LEU A 110 -7.03 6.31 6.60
C LEU A 110 -8.48 6.65 6.23
N GLY A 111 -9.03 7.72 6.82
CA GLY A 111 -10.36 8.23 6.48
C GLY A 111 -10.47 8.63 5.01
N ALA A 112 -9.50 9.41 4.52
CA ALA A 112 -9.46 9.84 3.13
C ALA A 112 -9.29 8.65 2.15
N GLY A 113 -8.42 7.70 2.49
CA GLY A 113 -8.21 6.49 1.69
C GLY A 113 -9.44 5.62 1.61
N ARG A 114 -10.16 5.40 2.72
CA ARG A 114 -11.40 4.63 2.73
C ARG A 114 -12.47 5.27 1.83
N ALA A 115 -12.64 6.60 1.92
CA ALA A 115 -13.57 7.33 1.06
C ALA A 115 -13.16 7.26 -0.42
N HIS A 116 -11.85 7.31 -0.71
CA HIS A 116 -11.33 7.19 -2.07
C HIS A 116 -11.50 5.79 -2.66
N CYS A 117 -11.20 4.73 -1.91
CA CYS A 117 -11.38 3.33 -2.35
C CYS A 117 -12.84 3.01 -2.68
N ALA A 118 -13.80 3.69 -2.05
CA ALA A 118 -15.23 3.51 -2.29
C ALA A 118 -15.72 4.15 -3.61
N LYS A 119 -14.93 5.00 -4.26
CA LYS A 119 -15.27 5.58 -5.58
C LYS A 119 -15.13 4.54 -6.69
N SER A 120 -15.98 4.65 -7.71
CA SER A 120 -15.82 3.83 -8.92
C SER A 120 -14.66 4.34 -9.77
N TRP A 121 -14.10 3.46 -10.58
CA TRP A 121 -13.01 3.78 -11.49
C TRP A 121 -13.40 4.87 -12.50
N ALA A 122 -14.64 4.85 -12.99
CA ALA A 122 -15.17 5.85 -13.91
C ALA A 122 -15.25 7.25 -13.28
N GLN A 123 -15.67 7.35 -12.01
CA GLN A 123 -15.67 8.63 -11.28
C GLN A 123 -14.25 9.18 -11.14
N LEU A 124 -13.29 8.31 -10.81
CA LEU A 124 -11.90 8.71 -10.65
C LEU A 124 -11.25 9.19 -11.95
N GLU A 125 -11.48 8.49 -13.06
CA GLU A 125 -10.95 8.91 -14.36
C GLU A 125 -11.54 10.25 -14.82
N ALA A 126 -12.79 10.57 -14.44
CA ALA A 126 -13.40 11.87 -14.73
C ALA A 126 -12.87 12.99 -13.83
N ASP A 127 -12.69 12.73 -12.53
CA ASP A 127 -12.28 13.74 -11.54
C ASP A 127 -10.78 14.11 -11.63
N THR A 128 -9.94 13.19 -12.10
CA THR A 128 -8.47 13.28 -11.92
C THR A 128 -7.71 12.97 -13.20
N GLN A 129 -8.08 13.68 -14.27
CA GLN A 129 -7.38 13.64 -15.54
C GLN A 129 -5.87 13.93 -15.30
N ASP A 130 -5.01 13.09 -15.87
CA ASP A 130 -3.54 13.16 -15.78
C ASP A 130 -2.86 12.78 -14.44
N VAL A 131 -3.59 12.27 -13.45
CA VAL A 131 -2.96 11.72 -12.24
C VAL A 131 -2.33 10.35 -12.54
N LYS A 132 -1.00 10.27 -12.42
CA LYS A 132 -0.26 9.01 -12.59
C LYS A 132 -0.52 8.06 -11.42
N ASN A 133 -0.71 6.77 -11.75
CA ASN A 133 -0.89 5.69 -10.79
C ASN A 133 -2.10 5.88 -9.86
N LEU A 134 -3.17 6.50 -10.37
CA LEU A 134 -4.41 6.73 -9.63
C LEU A 134 -4.97 5.44 -9.00
N ASP A 135 -4.85 4.33 -9.73
CA ASP A 135 -5.22 2.97 -9.33
C ASP A 135 -4.50 2.46 -8.08
N ARG A 136 -3.40 3.10 -7.67
CA ARG A 136 -2.56 2.64 -6.55
C ARG A 136 -2.85 3.36 -5.25
N TYR A 137 -3.55 4.49 -5.25
CA TYR A 137 -3.74 5.27 -4.02
C TYR A 137 -4.61 4.56 -2.99
N CYS A 138 -5.56 3.75 -3.43
CA CYS A 138 -6.35 2.90 -2.54
C CYS A 138 -5.46 1.94 -1.72
N PHE A 139 -4.49 1.25 -2.35
CA PHE A 139 -3.54 0.38 -1.63
C PHE A 139 -2.46 1.17 -0.86
N ARG A 140 -1.97 2.28 -1.42
CA ARG A 140 -0.88 3.06 -0.81
C ARG A 140 -1.24 3.60 0.56
N VAL A 141 -2.51 3.90 0.82
CA VAL A 141 -2.96 4.43 2.11
C VAL A 141 -2.70 3.44 3.27
N PRO A 142 -3.32 2.25 3.30
CA PRO A 142 -3.05 1.30 4.38
C PRO A 142 -1.61 0.80 4.35
N TYR A 143 -0.95 0.73 3.18
CA TYR A 143 0.46 0.40 3.09
C TYR A 143 1.36 1.40 3.83
N VAL A 144 1.18 2.71 3.61
CA VAL A 144 1.93 3.75 4.31
C VAL A 144 1.70 3.66 5.82
N MET A 145 0.45 3.47 6.24
CA MET A 145 0.12 3.31 7.66
C MET A 145 0.85 2.11 8.29
N HIS A 146 0.72 0.92 7.70
CA HIS A 146 1.36 -0.29 8.21
C HIS A 146 2.88 -0.18 8.16
N LEU A 147 3.43 0.39 7.11
CA LEU A 147 4.88 0.57 7.00
C LEU A 147 5.42 1.48 8.10
N LEU A 148 4.76 2.60 8.41
CA LEU A 148 5.20 3.52 9.45
C LEU A 148 5.03 2.89 10.85
N ARG A 149 3.84 2.39 11.16
CA ARG A 149 3.50 1.89 12.51
C ARG A 149 4.11 0.52 12.80
N ASN A 150 3.90 -0.43 11.90
CA ASN A 150 4.26 -1.83 12.12
C ASN A 150 5.62 -2.18 11.53
N GLY A 151 5.94 -1.64 10.35
CA GLY A 151 7.20 -1.89 9.67
C GLY A 151 8.37 -1.17 10.33
N LEU A 152 8.23 0.14 10.58
CA LEU A 152 9.31 1.00 11.08
C LEU A 152 9.17 1.33 12.57
N GLY A 153 8.06 0.96 13.21
CA GLY A 153 7.83 1.22 14.63
C GLY A 153 7.73 2.70 15.00
N VAL A 154 7.39 3.57 14.04
CA VAL A 154 7.25 5.01 14.27
C VAL A 154 5.84 5.28 14.78
N LEU A 155 5.74 5.89 15.96
CA LEU A 155 4.45 6.25 16.54
C LEU A 155 3.88 7.49 15.83
N ASP A 156 2.56 7.60 15.77
CA ASP A 156 1.86 8.76 15.24
C ASP A 156 2.31 10.08 15.87
N SER A 157 2.59 10.07 17.19
CA SER A 157 3.09 11.23 17.92
C SER A 157 4.51 11.65 17.52
N GLN A 158 5.24 10.82 16.79
CA GLN A 158 6.59 11.10 16.30
C GLN A 158 6.60 11.58 14.85
N LEU A 159 5.48 11.44 14.12
CA LEU A 159 5.39 11.78 12.71
C LEU A 159 5.06 13.26 12.49
N HIS A 160 5.78 13.84 11.54
CA HIS A 160 5.53 15.15 10.97
C HIS A 160 5.51 15.00 9.44
N LEU A 161 4.46 15.53 8.83
CA LEU A 161 4.10 15.36 7.43
C LEU A 161 3.66 16.70 6.85
#